data_AF-A0A2D4MDV4-F1
#
_entry.id   AF-A0A2D4MDV4-F1
#
_cell.length_a   1.000
_cell.length_b   1.000
_cell.length_c   1.000
_cell.angle_alpha   90.00
_cell.angle_beta   90.00
_cell.angle_gamma   90.00
#
_symmetry.space_group_name_H-M   'P 1'
#
loop_
_entity.id
_entity.type
_entity.pdbx_description
1 polymer ?
#
loop_
_entity_poly.entity_id
_entity_poly.type
_entity_poly.pdbx_seq_one_letter_code
_entity_poly.pdbx_strand_id
1 'polypeptide(L)'
;VAHTDLQKVRAIWIWISRHIEYDVVGYFNTKNVSLNPQDVLQSGKSICAGYASLFEDMCRIAGVHCMNLSGYAKGLSYKTGQTFKGDSNHAWNAVYLDEKWHLVDSTWGSGSVDE
;
A
#
# COMPACT_ATOMS: atom_id res chain seq x y z
N VAL A 1 20.76 -9.56 6.73
CA VAL A 1 19.84 -10.53 6.07
C VAL A 1 18.60 -10.65 6.96
N ALA A 2 17.40 -10.76 6.38
CA ALA A 2 16.18 -11.01 7.15
C ALA A 2 15.98 -12.52 7.35
N HIS A 3 15.73 -12.94 8.59
CA HIS A 3 15.66 -14.36 8.98
C HIS A 3 14.25 -14.81 9.35
N THR A 4 13.35 -13.89 9.67
CA THR A 4 11.95 -14.17 10.02
C THR A 4 11.00 -13.48 9.03
N ASP A 5 9.77 -13.98 8.92
CA ASP A 5 8.77 -13.36 8.04
C ASP A 5 8.44 -11.93 8.48
N LEU A 6 8.41 -11.66 9.80
CA LEU A 6 8.30 -10.29 10.30
C LEU A 6 9.44 -9.39 9.82
N GLN A 7 10.69 -9.87 9.85
CA GLN A 7 11.83 -9.10 9.34
C GLN A 7 11.74 -8.86 7.83
N LYS A 8 11.27 -9.85 7.05
CA LYS A 8 11.05 -9.69 5.60
C LYS A 8 9.96 -8.65 5.34
N VAL A 9 8.80 -8.78 5.98
CA VAL A 9 7.67 -7.83 5.90
C VAL A 9 8.13 -6.42 6.23
N ARG A 10 8.87 -6.23 7.34
CA ARG A 10 9.39 -4.92 7.74
C ARG A 10 10.39 -4.36 6.74
N ALA A 11 11.28 -5.19 6.20
CA ALA A 11 12.25 -4.74 5.20
C ALA A 11 11.55 -4.28 3.91
N ILE A 12 10.55 -5.03 3.44
CA ILE A 12 9.72 -4.67 2.28
C ILE A 12 8.96 -3.37 2.54
N TRP A 13 8.25 -3.28 3.68
CA TRP A 13 7.49 -2.09 4.06
C TRP A 13 8.37 -0.84 4.14
N ILE A 14 9.51 -0.91 4.84
CA ILE A 14 10.46 0.20 4.95
C ILE A 14 10.97 0.62 3.57
N TRP A 15 11.28 -0.35 2.70
CA TRP A 15 11.77 -0.06 1.37
C TRP A 15 10.71 0.69 0.55
N ILE A 16 9.49 0.15 0.48
CA ILE A 16 8.39 0.78 -0.27
C ILE A 16 8.09 2.18 0.27
N SER A 17 7.95 2.34 1.59
CA SER A 17 7.62 3.63 2.20
C SER A 17 8.70 4.71 2.02
N ARG A 18 9.91 4.34 1.58
CA ARG A 18 11.01 5.27 1.32
C ARG A 18 11.32 5.50 -0.16
N HIS A 19 10.87 4.63 -1.05
CA HIS A 19 11.26 4.65 -2.46
C HIS A 19 10.08 4.81 -3.41
N ILE A 20 8.85 4.63 -2.93
CA ILE A 20 7.66 4.92 -3.70
C ILE A 20 7.11 6.26 -3.22
N GLU A 21 6.90 7.18 -4.15
CA GLU A 21 6.25 8.47 -3.94
C GLU A 21 4.75 8.36 -4.19
N TYR A 22 3.95 9.10 -3.43
CA TYR A 22 2.50 9.10 -3.62
C TYR A 22 2.11 10.02 -4.78
N ASP A 23 1.41 9.48 -5.76
CA ASP A 23 0.97 10.23 -6.94
C ASP A 23 -0.33 10.99 -6.68
N VAL A 24 -0.22 12.19 -6.12
CA VAL A 24 -1.39 13.07 -5.88
C VAL A 24 -2.11 13.42 -7.18
N VAL A 25 -1.38 13.69 -8.26
CA VAL A 25 -1.97 14.01 -9.57
C VAL A 25 -2.68 12.79 -10.14
N GLY A 26 -2.02 11.63 -10.07
CA GLY A 26 -2.59 10.34 -10.47
C GLY A 26 -3.81 9.94 -9.63
N TYR A 27 -3.86 10.31 -8.35
CA TYR A 27 -5.01 10.07 -7.48
C TYR A 27 -6.28 10.76 -8.01
N PHE A 28 -6.17 11.99 -8.51
CA PHE A 28 -7.29 12.72 -9.10
C PHE A 28 -7.58 12.32 -10.56
N ASN A 29 -6.65 11.61 -11.22
CA ASN A 29 -6.82 11.09 -12.58
C ASN A 29 -6.28 9.66 -12.73
N THR A 30 -7.02 8.71 -12.15
CA THR A 30 -6.59 7.32 -12.01
C THR A 30 -6.40 6.58 -13.34
N LYS A 31 -6.92 7.09 -14.46
CA LYS A 31 -6.78 6.47 -15.79
C LYS A 31 -5.34 6.33 -16.26
N ASN A 32 -4.44 7.18 -15.74
CA ASN A 32 -3.04 7.23 -16.14
C ASN A 32 -2.09 6.60 -15.11
N VAL A 33 -2.61 6.02 -14.02
CA VAL A 33 -1.78 5.42 -12.97
C VAL A 33 -1.68 3.92 -13.20
N SER A 34 -0.46 3.43 -13.42
CA SER A 34 -0.24 1.98 -13.40
C SER A 34 -0.25 1.47 -11.97
N LEU A 35 -0.97 0.35 -11.78
CA LEU A 35 -1.03 -0.41 -10.54
C LEU A 35 -0.20 -1.70 -10.64
N ASN A 36 0.43 -1.96 -11.79
CA ASN A 36 1.26 -3.13 -11.99
C ASN A 36 2.52 -3.03 -11.10
N PRO A 37 2.84 -4.04 -10.26
CA PRO A 37 4.00 -4.01 -9.38
C PRO A 37 5.32 -3.64 -10.08
N GLN A 38 5.55 -4.13 -11.30
CA GLN A 38 6.78 -3.84 -12.06
C GLN A 38 6.86 -2.38 -12.47
N ASP A 39 5.74 -1.82 -12.95
CA ASP A 39 5.69 -0.41 -13.35
C ASP A 39 5.88 0.51 -12.13
N VAL A 40 5.24 0.19 -11.00
CA VAL A 40 5.39 0.94 -9.73
C VAL A 40 6.83 0.86 -9.23
N LEU A 41 7.44 -0.32 -9.28
CA LEU A 41 8.84 -0.51 -8.89
C LEU A 41 9.79 0.32 -9.78
N GLN A 42 9.52 0.37 -11.09
CA GLN A 42 10.35 1.07 -12.05
C GLN A 42 10.15 2.60 -11.99
N SER A 43 8.92 3.07 -11.82
CA SER A 43 8.60 4.50 -11.76
C SER A 43 8.93 5.12 -10.41
N GLY A 44 8.96 4.32 -9.34
CA GLY A 44 9.07 4.80 -7.97
C GLY A 44 7.86 5.62 -7.53
N LYS A 45 6.69 5.46 -8.17
CA LYS A 45 5.54 6.34 -7.93
C LYS A 45 4.21 5.66 -8.25
N SER A 46 3.22 5.78 -7.35
CA SER A 46 1.85 5.30 -7.57
C SER A 46 0.85 5.84 -6.52
N ILE A 47 -0.39 5.34 -6.54
CA ILE A 47 -1.41 5.58 -5.52
C ILE A 47 -1.57 4.36 -4.59
N CYS A 48 -2.44 4.44 -3.58
CA CYS A 48 -2.59 3.41 -2.55
C CYS A 48 -2.71 1.97 -3.09
N ALA A 49 -3.49 1.77 -4.16
CA ALA A 49 -3.62 0.47 -4.80
C ALA A 49 -2.30 -0.06 -5.39
N GLY A 50 -1.46 0.81 -5.98
CA GLY A 50 -0.17 0.40 -6.53
C GLY A 50 0.86 0.10 -5.44
N TYR A 51 0.83 0.84 -4.33
CA TYR A 51 1.60 0.49 -3.14
C TYR A 51 1.24 -0.89 -2.62
N ALA A 52 -0.06 -1.16 -2.49
CA ALA A 52 -0.56 -2.42 -1.95
C ALA A 52 -0.27 -3.60 -2.89
N SER A 53 -0.38 -3.39 -4.21
CA SER A 53 0.00 -4.38 -5.22
C SER A 53 1.50 -4.69 -5.22
N LEU A 54 2.36 -3.67 -5.15
CA LEU A 54 3.81 -3.89 -5.06
C LEU A 54 4.19 -4.63 -3.79
N PHE A 55 3.60 -4.25 -2.64
CA PHE A 55 3.85 -4.89 -1.36
C PHE A 55 3.43 -6.37 -1.36
N GLU A 56 2.24 -6.68 -1.89
CA GLU A 56 1.76 -8.06 -2.05
C GLU A 56 2.71 -8.89 -2.92
N ASP A 57 3.15 -8.35 -4.06
CA ASP A 57 4.04 -9.06 -4.98
C ASP A 57 5.41 -9.35 -4.35
N MET A 58 5.99 -8.37 -3.65
CA MET A 58 7.24 -8.56 -2.92
C MET A 58 7.10 -9.58 -1.78
N CYS A 59 5.99 -9.58 -1.05
CA CYS A 59 5.72 -10.59 -0.02
C CYS A 59 5.59 -11.99 -0.61
N ARG A 60 4.87 -12.12 -1.73
CA ARG A 60 4.71 -13.38 -2.47
C ARG A 60 6.07 -13.93 -2.91
N ILE A 61 6.95 -13.10 -3.46
CA ILE A 61 8.33 -13.50 -3.83
C ILE A 61 9.13 -13.92 -2.60
N ALA A 62 8.95 -13.24 -1.45
CA ALA A 62 9.64 -13.54 -0.20
C ALA A 62 9.07 -14.75 0.58
N GLY A 63 8.01 -15.39 0.05
CA GLY A 63 7.33 -16.53 0.65
C GLY A 63 6.45 -16.17 1.85
N VAL A 64 6.01 -14.90 1.97
CA VAL A 64 5.11 -14.44 3.03
C VAL A 64 3.69 -14.35 2.50
N HIS A 65 2.75 -14.97 3.21
CA HIS A 65 1.32 -14.86 2.90
C HIS A 65 0.84 -13.42 3.10
N CYS A 66 0.40 -12.81 2.01
CA CYS A 66 -0.10 -11.45 1.95
C CYS A 66 -1.37 -11.41 1.10
N MET A 67 -2.28 -10.52 1.43
CA MET A 67 -3.50 -10.27 0.67
C MET A 67 -3.70 -8.77 0.51
N ASN A 68 -4.06 -8.35 -0.69
CA ASN A 68 -4.54 -6.99 -0.93
C ASN A 68 -5.97 -6.81 -0.41
N LEU A 69 -6.25 -5.67 0.22
CA LEU A 69 -7.53 -5.30 0.81
C LEU A 69 -7.94 -3.91 0.31
N SER A 70 -9.22 -3.74 0.06
CA SER A 70 -9.82 -2.46 -0.27
C SER A 70 -10.91 -2.12 0.73
N GLY A 71 -10.97 -0.86 1.15
CA GLY A 71 -11.99 -0.41 2.09
C GLY A 71 -11.99 1.09 2.30
N TYR A 72 -12.42 1.51 3.50
CA TYR A 72 -12.61 2.91 3.82
C TYR A 72 -11.55 3.41 4.77
N ALA A 73 -11.00 4.57 4.45
CA ALA A 73 -10.02 5.27 5.25
C ALA A 73 -10.37 6.75 5.38
N LYS A 74 -10.03 7.34 6.54
CA LYS A 74 -10.21 8.77 6.81
C LYS A 74 -9.06 9.58 6.22
N GLY A 75 -8.94 9.56 4.89
CA GLY A 75 -7.93 10.29 4.13
C GLY A 75 -8.38 11.68 3.69
N LEU A 76 -7.74 12.22 2.66
CA LEU A 76 -7.95 13.57 2.11
C LEU A 76 -9.42 13.92 1.83
N SER A 77 -10.22 12.95 1.37
CA SER A 77 -11.63 13.16 1.00
C SER A 77 -12.63 13.00 2.15
N TYR A 78 -12.17 12.62 3.35
CA TYR A 78 -13.05 12.39 4.49
C TYR A 78 -13.48 13.69 5.17
N LYS A 79 -14.78 13.79 5.49
CA LYS A 79 -15.34 14.85 6.33
C LYS A 79 -15.85 14.28 7.66
N THR A 80 -15.63 14.99 8.77
CA THR A 80 -16.16 14.58 10.08
C THR A 80 -17.67 14.37 10.02
N GLY A 81 -18.13 13.23 10.51
CA GLY A 81 -19.55 12.83 10.45
C GLY A 81 -19.98 12.18 9.13
N GLN A 82 -19.09 12.09 8.12
CA GLN A 82 -19.37 11.37 6.89
C GLN A 82 -19.50 9.87 7.17
N THR A 83 -20.59 9.28 6.67
CA THR A 83 -20.79 7.83 6.61
C THR A 83 -20.09 7.27 5.39
N PHE A 84 -19.40 6.14 5.55
CA PHE A 84 -18.81 5.39 4.44
C PHE A 84 -19.90 4.70 3.62
N LYS A 85 -20.01 5.07 2.34
CA LYS A 85 -20.98 4.52 1.38
C LYS A 85 -20.34 4.49 -0.01
N GLY A 86 -20.74 3.53 -0.84
CA GLY A 86 -20.28 3.39 -2.22
C GLY A 86 -18.99 2.58 -2.34
N ASP A 87 -18.11 3.02 -3.24
CA ASP A 87 -16.84 2.35 -3.50
C ASP A 87 -15.80 2.64 -2.39
N SER A 88 -14.91 1.68 -2.17
CA SER A 88 -13.75 1.85 -1.28
C SER A 88 -12.88 3.03 -1.73
N ASN A 89 -12.36 3.81 -0.80
CA ASN A 89 -11.49 4.96 -1.08
C ASN A 89 -10.01 4.70 -0.79
N HIS A 90 -9.66 3.50 -0.32
CA HIS A 90 -8.28 3.16 0.05
C HIS A 90 -7.99 1.67 -0.12
N ALA A 91 -6.71 1.35 -0.29
CA ALA A 91 -6.20 -0.01 -0.41
C ALA A 91 -4.94 -0.20 0.44
N TRP A 92 -4.82 -1.36 1.08
CA TRP A 92 -3.72 -1.74 1.97
C TRP A 92 -3.59 -3.27 2.00
N ASN A 93 -2.68 -3.82 2.81
CA ASN A 93 -2.43 -5.26 2.85
C ASN A 93 -2.79 -5.89 4.21
N ALA A 94 -3.07 -7.18 4.20
CA ALA A 94 -2.97 -8.04 5.37
C ALA A 94 -1.89 -9.09 5.16
N VAL A 95 -1.02 -9.29 6.16
CA VAL A 95 0.01 -10.34 6.17
C VAL A 95 -0.29 -11.36 7.25
N TYR A 96 -0.06 -12.64 6.97
CA TYR A 96 -0.22 -13.71 7.94
C TYR A 96 1.12 -13.98 8.62
N LEU A 97 1.22 -13.65 9.90
CA LEU A 97 2.42 -13.79 10.72
C LEU A 97 2.00 -14.40 12.06
N ASP A 98 2.81 -15.32 12.60
CA ASP A 98 2.57 -15.93 13.92
C ASP A 98 1.11 -16.42 14.11
N GLU A 99 0.60 -17.12 13.10
CA GLU A 99 -0.75 -17.72 13.06
C GLU A 99 -1.92 -16.71 13.07
N LYS A 100 -1.69 -15.45 12.70
CA LYS A 100 -2.73 -14.42 12.66
C LYS A 100 -2.50 -13.41 11.54
N TRP A 101 -3.60 -12.78 11.13
CA TRP A 101 -3.58 -11.70 10.14
C TRP A 101 -3.25 -10.36 10.80
N HIS A 102 -2.37 -9.60 10.17
CA HIS A 102 -1.95 -8.26 10.57
C HIS A 102 -2.15 -7.29 9.43
N LEU A 103 -2.76 -6.13 9.70
CA LEU A 103 -2.88 -5.07 8.71
C LEU A 103 -1.56 -4.32 8.55
N VAL A 104 -1.20 -4.01 7.31
CA VAL A 104 -0.02 -3.25 6.93
C VAL A 104 -0.42 -2.23 5.86
N ASP A 105 -0.04 -0.98 6.06
CA ASP A 105 -0.29 0.09 5.10
C ASP A 105 1.03 0.77 4.73
N SER A 106 1.52 0.48 3.53
CA SER A 106 2.75 1.07 3.01
C SER A 106 2.54 2.51 2.54
N THR A 107 1.31 2.88 2.17
CA THR A 107 0.96 4.21 1.67
C THR A 107 1.05 5.25 2.78
N TRP A 108 0.38 4.98 3.91
CA TRP A 108 0.44 5.86 5.08
C TRP A 108 1.75 5.74 5.83
N GLY A 109 2.45 4.61 5.68
CA GLY A 109 3.82 4.44 6.13
C GLY A 109 4.81 5.41 5.48
N SER A 110 4.52 5.90 4.27
CA SER A 110 5.35 6.86 3.54
C SER A 110 5.29 8.29 4.08
N GLY A 111 4.42 8.57 5.06
CA GLY A 111 4.29 9.90 5.66
C GLY A 111 3.29 10.79 4.92
N SER A 112 3.72 12.01 4.57
CA SER A 112 2.89 13.04 3.96
C SER A 112 3.36 13.42 2.57
N VAL A 113 2.45 14.00 1.78
CA VAL A 113 2.78 14.73 0.56
C VAL A 113 2.87 16.22 0.89
N ASP A 114 3.77 16.93 0.23
CA ASP A 114 3.84 18.39 0.32
C ASP A 114 2.64 19.02 -0.42
N GLU A 115 2.22 20.21 0.01
CA GLU A 115 1.19 21.03 -0.66
C GLU A 115 1.66 21.63 -1.99
#